data_AF-A0A352WQQ3-F1
#
_entry.id   AF-A0A352WQQ3-F1
#
_cell.length_a   1.000
_cell.length_b   1.000
_cell.length_c   1.000
_cell.angle_alpha   90.00
_cell.angle_beta   90.00
_cell.angle_gamma   90.00
#
_symmetry.space_group_name_H-M   'P 1'
#
loop_
_entity.id
_entity.type
_entity.pdbx_description
1 polymer ?
#
loop_
_entity_poly.entity_id
_entity_poly.type
_entity_poly.pdbx_seq_one_letter_code
_entity_poly.pdbx_strand_id
1 'polypeptide(L)'
;GTELQVRPRSGLAFKHGITVLNAPGTIDADYRGEIGVLLINHGAQPFTIENGERIAQLVLAKYERIVWSETENLPESQRGTGGFGSTGTH
;
A
#
# COMPACT_ATOMS: atom_id res chain seq x y z
N GLY A 1 -17.00 1.60 -3.74
CA GLY A 1 -17.02 1.83 -2.29
C GLY A 1 -15.90 2.75 -1.88
N THR A 2 -15.65 2.90 -0.58
CA THR A 2 -14.49 3.64 -0.04
C THR A 2 -13.75 2.80 0.98
N GLU A 3 -12.43 2.90 0.99
CA GLU A 3 -11.53 2.29 1.97
C GLU A 3 -10.60 3.36 2.56
N LEU A 4 -10.09 3.12 3.77
CA LEU A 4 -8.96 3.89 4.28
C LEU A 4 -7.66 3.12 4.02
N GLN A 5 -6.61 3.84 3.65
CA GLN A 5 -5.29 3.30 3.39
C GLN A 5 -4.27 3.86 4.39
N VAL A 6 -3.61 2.99 5.14
CA VAL A 6 -2.46 3.31 5.98
C VAL A 6 -1.22 3.39 5.09
N ARG A 7 -0.57 4.55 5.05
CA ARG A 7 0.63 4.80 4.24
C ARG A 7 1.80 5.31 5.09
N PRO A 8 3.05 5.01 4.70
CA PRO A 8 4.23 5.51 5.40
C PRO A 8 4.37 7.03 5.24
N ARG A 9 5.03 7.67 6.21
CA ARG A 9 5.48 9.06 6.08
C ARG A 9 6.84 9.08 5.39
N SER A 10 6.97 9.85 4.31
CA SER A 10 8.20 9.89 3.49
C SER A 10 9.45 10.24 4.30
N GLY A 11 9.33 11.16 5.27
CA GLY A 11 10.45 11.55 6.13
C GLY A 11 10.99 10.40 6.99
N LEU A 12 10.12 9.56 7.54
CA LEU A 12 10.52 8.41 8.35
C LEU A 12 11.16 7.31 7.48
N ALA A 13 10.55 7.04 6.31
CA ALA A 13 11.07 6.05 5.37
C ALA A 13 12.44 6.45 4.81
N PHE A 14 12.60 7.68 4.35
CA PHE A 14 13.85 8.15 3.73
C PHE A 14 14.99 8.32 4.75
N LYS A 15 14.71 8.91 5.91
CA LYS A 15 15.77 9.26 6.89
C LYS A 15 16.14 8.11 7.82
N HIS A 16 15.18 7.23 8.12
CA HIS A 16 15.34 6.23 9.17
C HIS A 16 15.04 4.79 8.71
N GLY A 17 14.55 4.60 7.48
CA GLY A 17 14.15 3.27 6.99
C GLY A 17 12.88 2.73 7.67
N ILE A 18 12.12 3.59 8.37
CA ILE A 18 10.88 3.19 9.03
C ILE A 18 9.72 3.32 8.05
N THR A 19 9.06 2.21 7.77
CA THR A 19 7.92 2.16 6.85
C THR A 19 6.81 1.28 7.42
N VAL A 20 5.70 1.21 6.68
CA VAL A 20 4.56 0.34 6.98
C VAL A 20 4.72 -0.93 6.14
N LEU A 21 4.82 -2.09 6.79
CA LEU A 21 5.16 -3.36 6.17
C LEU A 21 4.14 -3.78 5.11
N ASN A 22 2.86 -3.57 5.39
CA ASN A 22 1.76 -3.89 4.49
C ASN A 22 1.33 -2.69 3.63
N ALA A 23 2.20 -1.69 3.42
CA ALA A 23 1.81 -0.47 2.69
C ALA A 23 1.43 -0.74 1.22
N PRO A 24 0.34 -0.12 0.72
CA PRO A 24 -0.70 0.56 1.49
C PRO A 24 -1.54 -0.45 2.29
N GLY A 25 -1.67 -0.23 3.60
CA GLY A 25 -2.48 -1.11 4.45
C GLY A 25 -3.96 -0.77 4.30
N THR A 26 -4.76 -1.71 3.80
CA THR A 26 -6.20 -1.51 3.59
C THR A 26 -6.99 -1.66 4.88
N ILE A 27 -7.89 -0.72 5.14
CA ILE A 27 -8.91 -0.80 6.19
C ILE A 27 -10.28 -0.88 5.51
N ASP A 28 -10.97 -2.00 5.70
CA ASP A 28 -12.28 -2.24 5.13
C ASP A 28 -13.35 -1.29 5.69
N ALA A 29 -14.35 -0.98 4.85
CA ALA A 29 -15.39 0.00 5.16
C ALA A 29 -16.27 -0.37 6.38
N ASP A 30 -16.35 -1.65 6.72
CA ASP A 30 -17.12 -2.20 7.82
C ASP A 30 -16.28 -2.46 9.08
N TYR A 31 -14.96 -2.23 9.05
CA TYR A 31 -14.11 -2.35 10.23
C TYR A 31 -14.46 -1.30 11.29
N ARG A 32 -14.54 -1.71 12.56
CA ARG A 32 -14.88 -0.85 13.71
C ARG A 32 -13.91 -0.98 14.90
N GLY A 33 -12.85 -1.78 14.75
CA GLY A 33 -11.84 -1.94 15.77
C GLY A 33 -10.82 -0.80 15.80
N GLU A 34 -9.83 -0.94 16.69
CA GLU A 34 -8.69 -0.03 16.76
C GLU A 34 -7.80 -0.18 15.53
N ILE A 35 -7.34 0.95 14.97
CA ILE A 35 -6.44 0.95 13.82
C ILE A 35 -5.00 0.77 14.31
N GLY A 36 -4.42 -0.39 14.00
CA GLY A 36 -2.99 -0.65 14.19
C GLY A 36 -2.15 -0.27 12.97
N VAL A 37 -0.87 0.05 13.19
CA VAL A 37 0.11 0.30 12.13
C VAL A 37 1.23 -0.73 12.23
N LEU A 38 1.36 -1.58 11.21
CA LEU A 38 2.40 -2.61 11.11
C LEU A 38 3.72 -1.95 10.67
N LEU A 39 4.44 -1.36 11.62
CA LEU A 39 5.73 -0.74 11.36
C LEU A 39 6.85 -1.78 11.19
N ILE A 40 7.77 -1.48 10.29
CA ILE A 40 9.02 -2.23 10.12
C ILE A 40 10.20 -1.26 10.01
N ASN A 41 11.32 -1.64 10.64
CA ASN A 41 12.59 -0.93 10.55
C ASN A 41 13.51 -1.63 9.55
N HIS A 42 13.72 -1.01 8.38
CA HIS A 42 14.74 -1.43 7.41
C HIS A 42 16.07 -0.68 7.58
N GLY A 43 16.15 0.27 8.51
CA GLY A 43 17.35 1.00 8.84
C GLY A 43 18.37 0.11 9.57
N ALA A 44 19.63 0.55 9.54
CA ALA A 44 20.73 -0.15 10.22
C ALA A 44 20.79 0.10 11.73
N GLN A 45 20.03 1.08 12.23
CA GLN A 45 20.05 1.50 13.63
C GLN A 45 18.67 1.30 14.27
N PRO A 46 18.61 1.01 15.57
CA PRO A 46 17.35 1.05 16.31
C PRO A 46 16.67 2.42 16.18
N PHE A 47 15.34 2.42 16.08
CA PHE A 47 14.52 3.63 16.04
C PHE A 47 13.49 3.55 17.16
N THR A 48 13.45 4.56 18.02
CA THR A 48 12.50 4.64 19.13
C THR A 48 11.33 5.52 18.72
N ILE A 49 10.11 5.07 18.99
CA ILE A 49 8.88 5.82 18.74
C ILE A 49 8.31 6.22 20.09
N GLU A 50 8.00 7.50 20.22
CA GLU A 50 7.39 8.03 21.43
C GLU A 50 5.87 8.15 21.29
N ASN A 51 5.16 8.08 22.41
CA ASN A 51 3.71 8.29 22.42
C ASN A 51 3.37 9.70 21.89
N GLY A 52 2.36 9.77 21.02
CA GLY A 52 1.96 11.00 20.33
C GLY A 52 2.76 11.30 19.06
N GLU A 53 3.79 10.52 18.73
CA GLU A 53 4.52 10.70 17.48
C GLU A 53 3.68 10.29 16.27
N ARG A 54 3.75 11.11 15.21
CA ARG A 54 3.08 10.82 13.94
C ARG A 54 3.87 9.78 13.16
N ILE A 55 3.40 8.54 13.12
CA ILE A 55 4.14 7.40 12.50
C ILE A 55 3.66 7.02 11.09
N ALA A 56 2.41 7.35 10.74
CA ALA A 56 1.80 7.02 9.46
C ALA A 56 0.84 8.13 9.02
N GLN A 57 0.20 7.94 7.88
CA GLN A 57 -0.87 8.81 7.38
C GLN A 57 -1.99 7.96 6.78
N LEU A 58 -3.23 8.44 6.89
CA LEU A 58 -4.41 7.80 6.34
C LEU A 58 -4.86 8.51 5.07
N VAL A 59 -5.24 7.74 4.05
CA VAL A 59 -5.82 8.25 2.81
C VAL A 59 -7.17 7.56 2.57
N LEU A 60 -8.24 8.33 2.39
CA LEU A 60 -9.52 7.79 1.93
C LEU A 60 -9.46 7.60 0.41
N ALA A 61 -9.64 6.36 -0.05
CA ALA A 61 -9.62 6.00 -1.45
C ALA A 61 -10.96 5.42 -1.91
N LYS A 62 -11.33 5.69 -3.17
CA LYS A 62 -12.44 4.99 -3.83
C LYS A 62 -11.92 3.68 -4.42
N TYR A 63 -12.74 2.63 -4.32
CA TYR A 63 -12.52 1.36 -5.00
C TYR A 63 -13.78 0.93 -5.76
N GLU A 64 -13.63 0.14 -6.81
CA GLU A 64 -14.76 -0.42 -7.56
C GLU A 64 -15.14 -1.80 -7.03
N ARG A 65 -16.43 -2.07 -6.93
CA ARG A 65 -16.93 -3.42 -6.67
C ARG A 65 -17.17 -4.08 -8.01
N ILE A 66 -16.35 -5.09 -8.33
CA ILE A 66 -16.43 -5.78 -9.61
C ILE A 66 -17.34 -7.00 -9.51
N VAL A 67 -18.07 -7.26 -10.59
CA VAL A 67 -18.74 -8.53 -10.84
C VAL A 67 -17.94 -9.23 -11.93
N TRP A 68 -17.47 -10.43 -11.64
CA TRP A 68 -16.69 -11.21 -12.59
C TRP A 68 -17.59 -11.76 -13.71
N SER A 69 -17.10 -11.69 -14.94
CA SER A 69 -17.72 -12.33 -16.11
C SER A 69 -16.68 -13.26 -16.74
N GLU A 70 -16.85 -14.56 -16.56
CA GLU A 70 -15.94 -15.58 -17.09
C GLU A 70 -16.00 -15.62 -18.63
N THR A 71 -14.85 -15.81 -19.28
CA THR A 71 -14.72 -15.91 -20.74
C THR A 71 -13.52 -16.79 -21.09
N GLU A 72 -13.58 -17.48 -22.21
CA GLU A 72 -12.46 -18.30 -22.71
C GLU A 72 -11.30 -17.44 -23.23
N ASN A 73 -11.58 -16.24 -23.75
CA ASN A 73 -10.59 -15.38 -24.37
C ASN A 73 -10.78 -13.90 -23.99
N LEU A 74 -9.67 -13.17 -23.89
CA LEU A 74 -9.63 -11.71 -23.75
C LEU A 74 -9.20 -11.07 -25.09
N PRO A 75 -9.66 -9.84 -25.41
CA PRO A 75 -9.22 -9.13 -26.61
C PRO A 75 -7.73 -8.80 -26.54
N GLU A 76 -7.08 -8.74 -27.71
CA GLU A 76 -5.68 -8.32 -27.81
C GLU A 76 -5.50 -6.87 -27.34
N SER A 77 -4.34 -6.57 -26.76
CA SER A 77 -3.94 -5.22 -26.38
C SER A 77 -2.51 -4.95 -26.81
N GLN A 78 -2.15 -3.68 -27.04
CA GLN A 78 -0.78 -3.29 -27.40
C GLN A 78 0.27 -3.77 -26.38
N ARG A 79 -0.11 -3.93 -25.11
CA ARG A 79 0.79 -4.44 -24.06
C ARG A 79 0.91 -5.97 -24.07
N GLY A 80 -0.14 -6.68 -24.49
CA GLY A 80 -0.20 -8.14 -24.46
C GLY A 80 0.18 -8.72 -23.09
N THR A 81 1.07 -9.71 -23.09
CA THR A 81 1.62 -10.36 -21.89
C THR A 81 2.84 -9.65 -21.28
N GLY A 82 3.24 -8.48 -21.79
CA GLY A 82 4.42 -7.76 -21.32
C GLY A 82 4.30 -7.22 -19.89
N GLY A 83 5.22 -7.63 -19.02
CA GLY A 83 5.34 -7.17 -17.62
C GLY A 83 6.79 -7.11 -17.16
N PHE A 84 7.02 -6.71 -15.90
CA PHE A 84 8.34 -6.73 -15.26
C PHE A 84 9.47 -6.05 -16.04
N GLY A 85 9.23 -4.83 -16.55
CA GLY A 85 10.24 -4.11 -17.32
C GLY A 85 10.30 -4.51 -18.79
N SER A 86 9.25 -5.14 -19.35
CA SER A 86 9.15 -5.53 -20.77
C SER A 86 9.31 -4.39 -21.79
N THR A 87 9.27 -3.13 -21.34
CA THR A 87 9.52 -1.94 -22.16
C THR A 87 10.92 -1.35 -21.94
N GLY A 88 11.77 -2.00 -21.13
CA GLY A 88 12.92 -1.37 -20.47
C GLY A 88 14.29 -1.75 -21.02
N THR A 89 15.19 -0.76 -20.95
CA THR A 89 16.58 -0.71 -21.43
C THR A 89 17.63 -0.78 -20.31
N HIS A 90 17.26 -1.34 -19.15
CA HIS A 90 18.12 -1.55 -17.98
C HIS A 90 17.75 -2.84 -17.27
#